data_AF-A0A1Z1FD62-F1
#
_entry.id   AF-A0A1Z1FD62-F1
#
_cell.length_a   1.000
_cell.length_b   1.000
_cell.length_c   1.000
_cell.angle_alpha   90.00
_cell.angle_beta   90.00
_cell.angle_gamma   90.00
#
_symmetry.space_group_name_H-M   'P 1'
#
loop_
_entity.id
_entity.type
_entity.pdbx_description
1 polymer ?
#
loop_
_entity_poly.entity_id
_entity_poly.type
_entity_poly.pdbx_seq_one_letter_code
_entity_poly.pdbx_strand_id
1 'polypeptide(L)'
;MNNPDLANPTNDLGSHIRDLDRMLSTLAGIEARASKVQIAPGEVVYRDAHDAYHHITTGAVLSAYGVSAHYARRLDGFLALDILKALNDENLFNEWKDSFTRKRTVGEALLCFLDRAAAFLEAKGRHAEWRRRFDAYMRKTEGFLAALDDEKRAAMLRKPATRKQISMVRYTCECLRLDFPALENRWIAFAWLRDIGANPRYREVHP
;
A
#
# COMPACT_ATOMS: atom_id res chain seq x y z
N MET A 1 -78.37 20.75 -4.44
CA MET A 1 -77.58 21.34 -3.33
C MET A 1 -76.70 20.25 -2.75
N ASN A 2 -75.38 20.38 -2.93
CA ASN A 2 -74.34 20.09 -1.95
C ASN A 2 -73.02 19.90 -2.70
N ASN A 3 -72.23 20.97 -2.69
CA ASN A 3 -70.79 20.91 -2.79
C ASN A 3 -70.30 20.10 -1.58
N PRO A 4 -69.54 19.01 -1.74
CA PRO A 4 -68.60 18.60 -0.72
C PRO A 4 -67.30 19.33 -1.02
N ASP A 5 -67.18 20.49 -0.40
CA ASP A 5 -65.90 21.07 -0.05
C ASP A 5 -65.02 20.03 0.68
N LEU A 6 -63.73 20.09 0.40
CA LEU A 6 -62.64 19.93 1.37
C LEU A 6 -62.57 18.59 2.12
N ALA A 7 -61.92 17.61 1.48
CA ALA A 7 -61.14 16.59 2.18
C ALA A 7 -60.03 16.11 1.22
N ASN A 8 -58.74 16.13 1.52
CA ASN A 8 -58.01 16.46 2.73
C ASN A 8 -56.52 16.51 2.27
N PRO A 9 -55.71 17.55 2.55
CA PRO A 9 -54.31 17.66 2.14
C PRO A 9 -53.37 16.76 2.96
N THR A 10 -53.83 15.53 3.22
CA THR A 10 -53.15 14.52 4.06
C THR A 10 -52.50 13.41 3.23
N ASN A 11 -52.71 13.39 1.91
CA ASN A 11 -51.97 12.48 1.03
C ASN A 11 -50.51 12.90 0.83
N ASP A 12 -50.19 14.15 1.15
CA ASP A 12 -48.87 14.72 0.91
C ASP A 12 -47.89 14.39 2.05
N LEU A 13 -48.37 14.30 3.30
CA LEU A 13 -47.49 13.94 4.42
C LEU A 13 -47.04 12.49 4.33
N GLY A 14 -47.93 11.57 3.93
CA GLY A 14 -47.58 10.16 3.75
C GLY A 14 -46.65 9.92 2.55
N SER A 15 -46.78 10.69 1.46
CA SER A 15 -45.80 10.67 0.36
C SER A 15 -44.48 11.30 0.79
N HIS A 16 -44.49 12.45 1.46
CA HIS A 16 -43.28 13.12 1.93
C HIS A 16 -42.53 12.30 2.98
N ILE A 17 -43.23 11.57 3.86
CA ILE A 17 -42.60 10.65 4.81
C ILE A 17 -41.94 9.49 4.05
N ARG A 18 -42.59 8.92 3.04
CA ARG A 18 -42.00 7.85 2.22
C ARG A 18 -40.83 8.33 1.37
N ASP A 19 -40.91 9.55 0.85
CA ASP A 19 -39.82 10.16 0.10
C ASP A 19 -38.66 10.54 1.02
N LEU A 20 -38.92 11.02 2.25
CA LEU A 20 -37.91 11.18 3.30
C LEU A 20 -37.28 9.86 3.68
N ASP A 21 -38.05 8.78 3.84
CA ASP A 21 -37.54 7.47 4.21
C ASP A 21 -36.71 6.85 3.07
N ARG A 22 -37.11 7.10 1.82
CA ARG A 22 -36.35 6.76 0.62
C ARG A 22 -35.09 7.60 0.49
N MET A 23 -35.15 8.90 0.77
CA MET A 23 -33.99 9.80 0.78
C MET A 23 -33.02 9.45 1.90
N LEU A 24 -33.51 9.12 3.09
CA LEU A 24 -32.72 8.64 4.23
C LEU A 24 -32.10 7.27 3.95
N SER A 25 -32.82 6.36 3.31
CA SER A 25 -32.27 5.06 2.87
C SER A 25 -31.25 5.22 1.73
N THR A 26 -31.46 6.19 0.84
CA THR A 26 -30.52 6.52 -0.22
C THR A 26 -29.30 7.24 0.36
N LEU A 27 -29.48 8.14 1.32
CA LEU A 27 -28.41 8.79 2.08
C LEU A 27 -27.64 7.79 2.94
N ALA A 28 -28.30 6.81 3.58
CA ALA A 28 -27.65 5.72 4.31
C ALA A 28 -26.93 4.76 3.35
N GLY A 29 -27.45 4.53 2.15
CA GLY A 29 -26.79 3.77 1.09
C GLY A 29 -25.61 4.51 0.47
N ILE A 30 -25.71 5.84 0.32
CA ILE A 30 -24.64 6.73 -0.12
C ILE A 30 -23.62 6.88 0.99
N GLU A 31 -24.01 7.01 2.26
CA GLU A 31 -23.15 7.02 3.43
C GLU A 31 -22.50 5.64 3.63
N ALA A 32 -23.16 4.52 3.35
CA ALA A 32 -22.52 3.20 3.32
C ALA A 32 -21.57 3.03 2.11
N ARG A 33 -21.78 3.76 1.01
CA ARG A 33 -20.88 3.80 -0.16
C ARG A 33 -19.78 4.87 -0.05
N ALA A 34 -19.99 5.92 0.76
CA ALA A 34 -19.10 7.05 0.99
C ALA A 34 -18.35 6.95 2.34
N SER A 35 -18.84 6.13 3.28
CA SER A 35 -18.03 5.50 4.35
C SER A 35 -17.20 4.34 3.81
N LYS A 36 -17.54 3.86 2.60
CA LYS A 36 -16.57 3.24 1.70
C LYS A 36 -15.81 4.29 0.88
N VAL A 37 -15.52 5.44 1.46
CA VAL A 37 -14.24 6.08 1.18
C VAL A 37 -13.19 5.11 1.68
N GLN A 38 -12.57 4.48 0.69
CA GLN A 38 -11.31 3.78 0.77
C GLN A 38 -10.29 4.67 1.50
N ILE A 39 -10.19 4.50 2.82
CA ILE A 39 -8.92 4.72 3.51
C ILE A 39 -8.10 3.45 3.19
N ALA A 40 -7.17 3.48 2.24
CA ALA A 40 -5.87 4.18 2.20
C ALA A 40 -4.83 3.48 3.10
N PRO A 41 -3.52 3.53 2.73
CA PRO A 41 -2.51 2.58 3.19
C PRO A 41 -2.41 2.44 4.71
N GLY A 42 -2.54 1.22 5.20
CA GLY A 42 -2.50 0.89 6.63
C GLY A 42 -3.74 0.11 7.05
N GLU A 43 -3.74 -1.21 6.81
CA GLU A 43 -4.57 -2.12 7.61
C GLU A 43 -4.42 -1.74 9.09
N VAL A 44 -5.54 -1.71 9.84
CA VAL A 44 -5.53 -1.53 11.29
C VAL A 44 -4.96 -2.80 11.92
N VAL A 45 -3.66 -2.97 11.76
CA VAL A 45 -2.83 -3.72 12.70
C VAL A 45 -2.94 -2.93 13.99
N TYR A 46 -3.22 -3.60 15.11
CA TYR A 46 -3.04 -3.01 16.45
C TYR A 46 -1.64 -2.41 16.49
N ARG A 47 -1.53 -1.09 16.27
CA ARG A 47 -0.26 -0.38 16.41
C ARG A 47 -0.05 -0.27 17.91
N ASP A 48 1.12 -0.66 18.37
CA ASP A 48 1.56 -0.30 19.72
C ASP A 48 1.29 1.21 19.90
N ALA A 49 0.65 1.58 21.02
CA ALA A 49 0.31 2.97 21.30
C ALA A 49 1.56 3.87 21.27
N HIS A 50 2.71 3.31 21.64
CA HIS A 50 4.00 3.98 21.55
C HIS A 50 4.39 4.30 20.10
N ASP A 51 4.27 3.33 19.19
CA ASP A 51 4.57 3.52 17.76
C ASP A 51 3.58 4.47 17.10
N ALA A 52 2.31 4.43 17.49
CA ALA A 52 1.30 5.35 16.99
C ALA A 52 1.63 6.81 17.33
N TYR A 53 2.08 7.07 18.57
CA TYR A 53 2.49 8.40 19.02
C TYR A 53 3.63 8.98 18.15
N HIS A 54 4.66 8.18 17.88
CA HIS A 54 5.79 8.62 17.04
C HIS A 54 5.34 8.95 15.62
N HIS A 55 4.55 8.08 14.99
CA HIS A 55 4.05 8.32 13.63
C HIS A 55 3.19 9.60 13.54
N ILE A 56 2.31 9.82 14.52
CA ILE A 56 1.46 11.02 14.57
C ILE A 56 2.33 12.27 14.75
N THR A 57 3.28 12.23 15.69
CA THR A 57 4.12 13.39 16.03
C THR A 57 5.03 13.77 14.87
N THR A 58 5.75 12.80 14.27
CA THR A 58 6.57 13.04 13.09
C THR A 58 5.73 13.50 11.90
N GLY A 59 4.55 12.90 11.71
CA GLY A 59 3.61 13.31 10.66
C GLY A 59 3.11 14.75 10.84
N ALA A 60 2.81 15.17 12.06
CA ALA A 60 2.37 16.53 12.36
C ALA A 60 3.46 17.57 12.04
N VAL A 61 4.72 17.27 12.38
CA VAL A 61 5.87 18.14 12.05
C VAL A 61 6.01 18.27 10.53
N LEU A 62 6.02 17.15 9.80
CA LEU A 62 6.14 17.17 8.33
C LEU A 62 4.97 17.90 7.67
N SER A 63 3.74 17.68 8.16
CA SER A 63 2.56 18.36 7.66
C SER A 63 2.60 19.88 7.90
N ALA A 64 3.16 20.34 9.02
CA ALA A 64 3.32 21.77 9.29
C ALA A 64 4.27 22.45 8.29
N TYR A 65 5.20 21.70 7.71
CA TYR A 65 6.07 22.16 6.62
C TYR A 65 5.48 21.96 5.21
N GLY A 66 4.23 21.51 5.09
CA GLY A 66 3.53 21.34 3.81
C GLY A 66 3.68 19.96 3.17
N VAL A 67 4.31 18.99 3.85
CA VAL A 67 4.39 17.60 3.37
C VAL A 67 3.02 16.95 3.50
N SER A 68 2.41 16.61 2.37
CA SER A 68 1.17 15.83 2.30
C SER A 68 1.44 14.36 1.95
N ALA A 69 0.37 13.54 1.96
CA ALA A 69 0.43 12.14 1.53
C ALA A 69 1.02 11.97 0.12
N HIS A 70 0.89 12.96 -0.77
CA HIS A 70 1.47 12.92 -2.12
C HIS A 70 3.00 12.87 -2.11
N TYR A 71 3.63 13.46 -1.10
CA TYR A 71 5.09 13.50 -0.97
C TYR A 71 5.66 12.26 -0.27
N ALA A 72 4.83 11.45 0.39
CA ALA A 72 5.29 10.35 1.23
C ALA A 72 6.23 9.38 0.48
N ARG A 73 5.86 8.99 -0.76
CA ARG A 73 6.71 8.10 -1.58
C ARG A 73 7.99 8.77 -2.07
N ARG A 74 7.95 10.06 -2.38
CA ARG A 74 9.12 10.82 -2.82
C ARG A 74 10.12 10.99 -1.68
N LEU A 75 9.60 11.30 -0.49
CA LEU A 75 10.37 11.41 0.73
C LEU A 75 11.02 10.08 1.08
N ASP A 76 10.28 8.98 1.03
CA ASP A 76 10.82 7.64 1.24
C ASP A 76 11.91 7.29 0.22
N GLY A 77 11.70 7.63 -1.06
CA GLY A 77 12.70 7.46 -2.10
C GLY A 77 13.97 8.28 -1.86
N PHE A 78 13.81 9.53 -1.42
CA PHE A 78 14.93 10.42 -1.07
C PHE A 78 15.72 9.88 0.11
N LEU A 79 15.05 9.46 1.19
CA LEU A 79 15.67 8.90 2.38
C LEU A 79 16.35 7.55 2.13
N ALA A 80 15.93 6.84 1.07
CA ALA A 80 16.54 5.57 0.65
C ALA A 80 17.72 5.73 -0.32
N LEU A 81 18.09 6.96 -0.70
CA LEU A 81 19.23 7.18 -1.58
C LEU A 81 20.54 6.87 -0.86
N ASP A 82 21.42 6.18 -1.58
CA ASP A 82 22.82 6.12 -1.21
C ASP A 82 23.47 7.49 -1.48
N ILE A 83 24.13 8.04 -0.47
CA ILE A 83 24.71 9.40 -0.53
C ILE A 83 25.72 9.52 -1.68
N LEU A 84 26.57 8.51 -1.88
CA LEU A 84 27.58 8.57 -2.95
C LEU A 84 26.93 8.50 -4.33
N LYS A 85 25.89 7.67 -4.50
CA LYS A 85 25.12 7.64 -5.76
C LYS A 85 24.36 8.93 -6.02
N ALA A 86 23.79 9.54 -4.99
CA ALA A 86 23.07 10.80 -5.11
C ALA A 86 23.99 11.96 -5.49
N LEU A 87 25.21 12.00 -4.93
CA LEU A 87 26.21 13.02 -5.24
C LEU A 87 26.81 12.86 -6.65
N ASN A 88 26.89 11.63 -7.15
CA ASN A 88 27.41 11.34 -8.49
C ASN A 88 26.37 11.52 -9.61
N ASP A 89 25.09 11.71 -9.27
CA ASP A 89 24.04 12.03 -10.25
C ASP A 89 24.00 13.55 -10.45
N GLU A 90 24.61 14.04 -11.54
CA GLU A 90 24.69 15.47 -11.83
C GLU A 90 23.31 16.15 -11.94
N ASN A 91 22.31 15.44 -12.48
CA ASN A 91 20.96 16.00 -12.60
C ASN A 91 20.33 16.16 -11.22
N LEU A 92 20.39 15.11 -10.40
CA LEU A 92 19.86 15.15 -9.04
C LEU A 92 20.58 16.19 -8.17
N PHE A 93 21.91 16.27 -8.29
CA PHE A 93 22.73 17.23 -7.56
C PHE A 93 22.41 18.67 -7.95
N ASN A 94 22.24 18.96 -9.25
CA ASN A 94 21.85 20.28 -9.73
C ASN A 94 20.44 20.67 -9.27
N GLU A 95 19.50 19.72 -9.32
CA GLU A 95 18.14 19.91 -8.80
C GLU A 95 18.11 20.20 -7.30
N TRP A 96 18.97 19.51 -6.52
CA TRP A 96 19.16 19.78 -5.11
C TRP A 96 19.74 21.19 -4.90
N LYS A 97 20.87 21.52 -5.55
CA LYS A 97 21.52 22.83 -5.43
C LYS A 97 20.61 24.00 -5.79
N ASP A 98 19.84 23.88 -6.87
CA ASP A 98 18.88 24.90 -7.28
C ASP A 98 17.74 25.09 -6.26
N SER A 99 17.30 24.00 -5.64
CA SER A 99 16.24 24.04 -4.64
C SER A 99 16.68 24.77 -3.37
N PHE A 100 17.97 24.70 -3.01
CA PHE A 100 18.52 25.41 -1.85
C PHE A 100 18.88 26.87 -2.14
N THR A 101 19.24 27.22 -3.37
CA THR A 101 19.60 28.61 -3.72
C THR A 101 18.40 29.55 -3.78
N ARG A 102 17.18 29.02 -3.95
CA ARG A 102 15.96 29.82 -4.18
C ARG A 102 15.01 29.89 -2.99
N LYS A 103 15.29 29.20 -1.88
CA LYS A 103 14.36 29.03 -0.75
C LYS A 103 14.95 29.56 0.55
N ARG A 104 14.07 29.96 1.49
CA ARG A 104 14.49 30.58 2.75
C ARG A 104 14.76 29.55 3.85
N THR A 105 14.09 28.39 3.78
CA THR A 105 14.25 27.33 4.78
C THR A 105 14.59 25.99 4.13
N VAL A 106 15.21 25.10 4.92
CA VAL A 106 15.50 23.72 4.50
C VAL A 106 14.22 22.96 4.15
N GLY A 107 13.12 23.20 4.87
CA GLY A 107 11.83 22.57 4.59
C GLY A 107 11.27 22.98 3.22
N GLU A 108 11.32 24.28 2.89
CA GLU A 108 10.91 24.78 1.57
C GLU A 108 11.80 24.25 0.44
N ALA A 109 13.11 24.18 0.68
CA ALA A 109 14.07 23.61 -0.27
C ALA A 109 13.80 22.12 -0.51
N LEU A 110 13.54 21.36 0.56
CA LEU A 110 13.19 19.95 0.48
C LEU A 110 11.93 19.73 -0.36
N LEU A 111 10.84 20.45 -0.08
CA LEU A 111 9.60 20.32 -0.86
C LEU A 111 9.82 20.63 -2.34
N CYS A 112 10.54 21.72 -2.63
CA CYS A 112 10.84 22.10 -4.01
C CYS A 112 11.64 21.00 -4.73
N PHE A 113 12.61 20.40 -4.06
CA PHE A 113 13.38 19.29 -4.61
C PHE A 113 12.52 18.04 -4.83
N LEU A 114 11.68 17.68 -3.85
CA LEU A 114 10.78 16.53 -3.97
C LEU A 114 9.84 16.68 -5.18
N ASP A 115 9.40 17.89 -5.49
CA ASP A 115 8.58 18.16 -6.67
C ASP A 115 9.37 18.09 -7.98
N ARG A 116 10.56 18.71 -8.04
CA ARG A 116 11.37 18.72 -9.27
C ARG A 116 11.91 17.34 -9.64
N ALA A 117 12.28 16.53 -8.65
CA ALA A 117 12.76 15.16 -8.83
C ALA A 117 11.65 14.10 -8.65
N ALA A 118 10.36 14.49 -8.73
CA ALA A 118 9.23 13.67 -8.32
C ALA A 118 9.21 12.26 -8.93
N ALA A 119 9.30 12.14 -10.26
CA ALA A 119 9.19 10.85 -10.94
C ALA A 119 10.29 9.86 -10.52
N PHE A 120 11.53 10.36 -10.42
CA PHE A 120 12.68 9.57 -9.99
C PHE A 120 12.54 9.12 -8.53
N LEU A 121 12.23 10.07 -7.63
CA LEU A 121 12.10 9.78 -6.21
C LEU A 121 10.92 8.87 -5.91
N GLU A 122 9.80 8.99 -6.62
CA GLU A 122 8.68 8.06 -6.48
C GLU A 122 9.05 6.63 -6.90
N ALA A 123 9.82 6.48 -7.99
CA ALA A 123 10.31 5.17 -8.42
C ALA A 123 11.26 4.56 -7.38
N LYS A 124 12.17 5.38 -6.83
CA LYS A 124 13.06 4.98 -5.74
C LYS A 124 12.30 4.61 -4.47
N GLY A 125 11.28 5.37 -4.09
CA GLY A 125 10.46 5.08 -2.92
C GLY A 125 9.70 3.76 -3.08
N ARG A 126 9.13 3.50 -4.26
CA ARG A 126 8.49 2.21 -4.56
C ARG A 126 9.48 1.05 -4.42
N HIS A 127 10.71 1.21 -4.91
CA HIS A 127 11.77 0.20 -4.80
C HIS A 127 12.23 0.02 -3.34
N ALA A 128 12.39 1.10 -2.58
CA ALA A 128 12.78 1.03 -1.17
C ALA A 128 11.72 0.34 -0.30
N GLU A 129 10.45 0.70 -0.48
CA GLU A 129 9.32 0.03 0.18
C GLU A 129 9.27 -1.46 -0.17
N TRP A 130 9.42 -1.77 -1.46
CA TRP A 130 9.52 -3.13 -1.96
C TRP A 130 10.66 -3.89 -1.26
N ARG A 131 11.85 -3.29 -1.15
CA ARG A 131 13.05 -3.93 -0.59
C ARG A 131 12.87 -4.23 0.89
N ARG A 132 12.38 -3.27 1.68
CA ARG A 132 12.12 -3.47 3.11
C ARG A 132 11.13 -4.62 3.35
N ARG A 133 10.09 -4.72 2.51
CA ARG A 133 9.11 -5.80 2.58
C ARG A 133 9.69 -7.15 2.16
N PHE A 134 10.54 -7.17 1.14
CA PHE A 134 11.29 -8.36 0.73
C PHE A 134 12.20 -8.85 1.85
N ASP A 135 13.01 -7.97 2.45
CA ASP A 135 13.92 -8.33 3.55
C ASP A 135 13.17 -8.82 4.79
N ALA A 136 12.00 -8.25 5.10
CA ALA A 136 11.13 -8.75 6.16
C ALA A 136 10.58 -10.15 5.85
N TYR A 137 10.19 -10.41 4.60
CA TYR A 137 9.78 -11.73 4.14
C TYR A 137 10.91 -12.76 4.24
N MET A 138 12.13 -12.37 3.83
CA MET A 138 13.31 -13.24 3.91
C MET A 138 13.64 -13.59 5.36
N ARG A 139 13.71 -12.61 6.27
CA ARG A 139 13.94 -12.85 7.71
C ARG A 139 12.91 -13.80 8.32
N LYS A 140 11.63 -13.65 7.96
CA LYS A 140 10.56 -14.56 8.42
C LYS A 140 10.77 -15.99 7.88
N THR A 141 11.22 -16.10 6.64
CA THR A 141 11.47 -17.39 5.99
C THR A 141 12.70 -18.08 6.60
N GLU A 142 13.77 -17.33 6.87
CA GLU A 142 14.96 -17.82 7.59
C GLU A 142 14.61 -18.31 8.99
N GLY A 143 13.83 -17.55 9.74
CA GLY A 143 13.36 -17.97 11.07
C GLY A 143 12.51 -19.25 11.02
N PHE A 144 11.65 -19.40 10.01
CA PHE A 144 10.90 -20.63 9.78
C PHE A 144 11.82 -21.82 9.47
N LEU A 145 12.82 -21.64 8.61
CA LEU A 145 13.78 -22.68 8.25
C LEU A 145 14.66 -23.08 9.43
N ALA A 146 15.09 -22.13 10.26
CA ALA A 146 15.85 -22.40 11.47
C ALA A 146 15.06 -23.22 12.51
N ALA A 147 13.73 -23.03 12.55
CA ALA A 147 12.82 -23.76 13.44
C ALA A 147 12.22 -25.03 12.79
N LEU A 148 12.67 -25.40 11.58
CA LEU A 148 12.13 -26.54 10.84
C LEU A 148 12.73 -27.84 11.36
N ASP A 149 11.92 -28.61 12.09
CA ASP A 149 12.26 -29.97 12.48
C ASP A 149 12.05 -30.99 11.34
N ASP A 150 12.66 -32.16 11.50
CA ASP A 150 12.62 -33.25 10.51
C ASP A 150 11.19 -33.78 10.30
N GLU A 151 10.34 -33.76 11.32
CA GLU A 151 8.96 -34.23 11.24
C GLU A 151 8.11 -33.32 10.34
N LYS A 152 8.19 -32.00 10.52
CA LYS A 152 7.54 -31.01 9.66
C LYS A 152 8.10 -31.08 8.25
N ARG A 153 9.42 -31.25 8.09
CA ARG A 153 10.03 -31.42 6.77
C ARG A 153 9.50 -32.67 6.06
N ALA A 154 9.46 -33.81 6.74
CA ALA A 154 8.90 -35.06 6.22
C ALA A 154 7.41 -34.90 5.86
N ALA A 155 6.64 -34.20 6.69
CA ALA A 155 5.23 -33.90 6.40
C ALA A 155 5.05 -33.02 5.16
N MET A 156 5.97 -32.08 4.90
CA MET A 156 5.95 -31.24 3.69
C MET A 156 6.34 -32.03 2.44
N LEU A 157 7.24 -33.01 2.54
CA LEU A 157 7.62 -33.88 1.42
C LEU A 157 6.49 -34.85 1.03
N ARG A 158 5.70 -35.33 2.00
CA ARG A 158 4.62 -36.29 1.76
C ARG A 158 3.34 -35.66 1.19
N LYS A 159 3.11 -34.36 1.43
CA LYS A 159 1.86 -33.70 1.07
C LYS A 159 1.99 -32.96 -0.26
N PRO A 160 0.96 -32.99 -1.12
CA PRO A 160 0.96 -32.17 -2.33
C PRO A 160 0.99 -30.68 -2.00
N ALA A 161 1.41 -29.87 -2.98
CA ALA A 161 1.36 -28.42 -2.87
C ALA A 161 -0.06 -27.95 -2.55
N THR A 162 -0.18 -26.99 -1.63
CA THR A 162 -1.49 -26.43 -1.27
C THR A 162 -2.09 -25.63 -2.41
N ARG A 163 -3.42 -25.50 -2.46
CA ARG A 163 -4.10 -24.59 -3.41
C ARG A 163 -3.52 -23.18 -3.38
N LYS A 164 -3.18 -22.68 -2.19
CA LYS A 164 -2.55 -21.36 -2.02
C LYS A 164 -1.16 -21.30 -2.65
N GLN A 165 -0.32 -22.30 -2.44
CA GLN A 165 1.00 -22.37 -3.10
C GLN A 165 0.88 -22.47 -4.61
N ILE A 166 0.00 -23.35 -5.13
CA ILE A 166 -0.23 -23.50 -6.56
C ILE A 166 -0.71 -22.18 -7.16
N SER A 167 -1.67 -21.50 -6.53
CA SER A 167 -2.16 -20.19 -6.97
C SER A 167 -1.03 -19.15 -7.02
N MET A 168 -0.16 -19.14 -6.01
CA MET A 168 0.96 -18.19 -5.94
C MET A 168 2.03 -18.50 -6.99
N VAL A 169 2.31 -19.78 -7.25
CA VAL A 169 3.21 -20.20 -8.34
C VAL A 169 2.63 -19.80 -9.70
N ARG A 170 1.34 -20.06 -9.96
CA ARG A 170 0.68 -19.66 -11.22
C ARG A 170 0.77 -18.16 -11.45
N TYR A 171 0.40 -17.37 -10.45
CA TYR A 171 0.46 -15.91 -10.53
C TYR A 171 1.89 -15.41 -10.78
N THR A 172 2.87 -16.02 -10.12
CA THR A 172 4.29 -15.71 -10.33
C THR A 172 4.74 -16.05 -11.75
N CYS A 173 4.38 -17.22 -12.27
CA CYS A 173 4.68 -17.62 -13.64
C CYS A 173 4.07 -16.65 -14.66
N GLU A 174 2.83 -16.24 -14.45
CA GLU A 174 2.13 -15.28 -15.31
C GLU A 174 2.79 -13.90 -15.31
N CYS A 175 3.04 -13.32 -14.13
CA CYS A 175 3.69 -12.01 -14.02
C CYS A 175 5.09 -11.99 -14.65
N LEU A 176 5.79 -13.12 -14.60
CA LEU A 176 7.20 -13.21 -14.96
C LEU A 176 7.44 -13.93 -16.28
N ARG A 177 6.36 -14.36 -16.97
CA ARG A 177 6.39 -15.15 -18.20
C ARG A 177 7.31 -16.38 -18.09
N LEU A 178 7.18 -17.12 -16.98
CA LEU A 178 7.90 -18.36 -16.74
C LEU A 178 6.98 -19.56 -17.01
N ASP A 179 7.56 -20.69 -17.37
CA ASP A 179 6.82 -21.95 -17.48
C ASP A 179 6.40 -22.46 -16.10
N PHE A 180 5.24 -23.10 -16.04
CA PHE A 180 4.73 -23.66 -14.79
C PHE A 180 5.59 -24.87 -14.36
N PRO A 181 6.20 -24.86 -13.16
CA PRO A 181 7.09 -25.93 -12.72
C PRO A 181 6.33 -27.21 -12.33
N ALA A 182 7.04 -28.34 -12.33
CA ALA A 182 6.56 -29.56 -11.70
C ALA A 182 6.56 -29.40 -10.17
N LEU A 183 5.38 -29.44 -9.55
CA LEU A 183 5.19 -29.25 -8.10
C LEU A 183 4.72 -30.54 -7.43
N GLU A 184 5.63 -31.49 -7.23
CA GLU A 184 5.29 -32.81 -6.68
C GLU A 184 4.81 -32.74 -5.23
N ASN A 185 5.40 -31.85 -4.44
CA ASN A 185 5.09 -31.73 -3.02
C ASN A 185 5.19 -30.29 -2.50
N ARG A 186 4.72 -30.11 -1.26
CA ARG A 186 4.68 -28.81 -0.58
C ARG A 186 6.07 -28.22 -0.38
N TRP A 187 7.10 -29.05 -0.19
CA TRP A 187 8.48 -28.60 -0.06
C TRP A 187 9.02 -28.02 -1.36
N ILE A 188 8.87 -28.71 -2.49
CA ILE A 188 9.29 -28.23 -3.81
C ILE A 188 8.57 -26.93 -4.16
N ALA A 189 7.26 -26.85 -3.92
CA ALA A 189 6.52 -25.60 -4.11
C ALA A 189 7.04 -24.47 -3.22
N PHE A 190 7.37 -24.74 -1.96
CA PHE A 190 7.95 -23.74 -1.06
C PHE A 190 9.35 -23.28 -1.52
N ALA A 191 10.23 -24.21 -1.88
CA ALA A 191 11.58 -23.91 -2.34
C ALA A 191 11.55 -23.09 -3.64
N TRP A 192 10.75 -23.51 -4.62
CA TRP A 192 10.56 -22.77 -5.87
C TRP A 192 10.07 -21.35 -5.61
N LEU A 193 9.07 -21.19 -4.73
CA LEU A 193 8.53 -19.87 -4.40
C LEU A 193 9.57 -18.97 -3.74
N ARG A 194 10.42 -19.53 -2.87
CA ARG A 194 11.52 -18.79 -2.23
C ARG A 194 12.58 -18.38 -3.26
N ASP A 195 13.04 -19.33 -4.05
CA ASP A 195 14.19 -19.14 -4.95
C ASP A 195 13.87 -18.17 -6.09
N ILE A 196 12.62 -18.12 -6.57
CA ILE A 196 12.17 -17.16 -7.59
C ILE A 196 11.75 -15.81 -7.00
N GLY A 197 11.62 -15.70 -5.67
CA GLY A 197 11.04 -14.51 -5.04
C GLY A 197 9.57 -14.36 -5.40
N ALA A 198 8.82 -15.46 -5.37
CA ALA A 198 7.47 -15.63 -5.92
C ALA A 198 6.35 -14.93 -5.15
N ASN A 199 6.69 -13.89 -4.39
CA ASN A 199 5.76 -12.79 -4.30
C ASN A 199 6.16 -11.83 -5.41
N PRO A 200 5.49 -11.81 -6.58
CA PRO A 200 5.86 -10.90 -7.68
C PRO A 200 5.68 -9.43 -7.30
N ARG A 201 5.08 -9.12 -6.14
CA ARG A 201 5.19 -7.78 -5.50
C ARG A 201 6.59 -7.45 -5.00
N TYR A 202 7.48 -8.45 -4.90
CA TYR A 202 8.83 -8.44 -4.31
C TYR A 202 9.88 -9.07 -5.23
N ARG A 203 9.66 -9.14 -6.55
CA ARG A 203 10.73 -9.43 -7.52
C ARG A 203 11.32 -8.13 -8.03
N GLU A 204 12.64 -8.03 -8.05
CA GLU A 204 13.36 -6.91 -8.65
C GLU A 204 13.25 -7.12 -10.15
N VAL A 205 12.27 -6.49 -10.78
CA VAL A 205 12.22 -6.45 -12.24
C VAL A 205 13.30 -5.45 -12.63
N HIS A 206 14.51 -5.95 -12.87
CA HIS A 206 15.51 -5.15 -13.56
C HIS A 206 14.93 -4.78 -14.94
N PRO A 207 14.89 -3.49 -15.31
CA PRO A 207 14.61 -3.10 -16.68
C PRO A 207 15.69 -3.63 -17.63
#